data_AF-A0A1H0G5T7-F1
#
_entry.id   AF-A0A1H0G5T7-F1
#
_cell.length_a   1.000
_cell.length_b   1.000
_cell.length_c   1.000
_cell.angle_alpha   90.00
_cell.angle_beta   90.00
_cell.angle_gamma   90.00
#
_symmetry.space_group_name_H-M   'P 1'
#
loop_
_entity.id
_entity.type
_entity.pdbx_description
1 polymer ?
#
loop_
_entity_poly.entity_id
_entity_poly.type
_entity_poly.pdbx_seq_one_letter_code
_entity_poly.pdbx_strand_id
1 'polypeptide(L)'
;MAYKTFISYKYSEAKDLRDRIVGALGEDAKYYQGETSESPDMSDKTTDYIKDKLKDMIYSTSVTIVVISPNLILSNWIDWEIEYALKQIKRNDRTSGTNGVLGVVMKYNGGYSWLRSSVINSDGHTAIQTNNEYLYDIIHKNRFNQEPPEYNCDVCKNIDVLTGSYISLINEEDFLNDPNKYINNAYDKSKNTSNYSLTKNK
;
A
#
# COMPACT_ATOMS: atom_id res chain seq x y z
N MET A 1 -0.72 -15.84 -10.76
CA MET A 1 -1.07 -16.57 -9.53
C MET A 1 -1.74 -15.58 -8.61
N ALA A 2 -2.89 -15.91 -8.05
CA ALA A 2 -3.65 -14.98 -7.23
C ALA A 2 -3.15 -14.98 -5.77
N TYR A 3 -2.99 -13.81 -5.18
CA TYR A 3 -2.57 -13.67 -3.77
C TYR A 3 -3.73 -13.25 -2.90
N LYS A 4 -3.67 -13.64 -1.63
CA LYS A 4 -4.57 -13.10 -0.62
C LYS A 4 -4.21 -11.64 -0.36
N THR A 5 -5.15 -10.75 -0.63
CA THR A 5 -4.96 -9.30 -0.51
C THR A 5 -5.80 -8.73 0.63
N PHE A 6 -5.25 -7.76 1.35
CA PHE A 6 -6.00 -6.88 2.26
C PHE A 6 -6.01 -5.47 1.63
N ILE A 7 -7.12 -4.74 1.74
CA ILE A 7 -7.20 -3.34 1.29
C ILE A 7 -7.44 -2.47 2.52
N SER A 8 -6.43 -1.67 2.87
CA SER A 8 -6.46 -0.64 3.92
C SER A 8 -6.89 0.68 3.29
N TYR A 9 -7.94 1.32 3.83
CA TYR A 9 -8.48 2.55 3.26
C TYR A 9 -9.28 3.33 4.31
N LYS A 10 -9.41 4.65 4.12
CA LYS A 10 -10.28 5.49 4.95
C LYS A 10 -11.72 5.38 4.43
N TYR A 11 -12.57 4.65 5.17
CA TYR A 11 -13.94 4.33 4.74
C TYR A 11 -14.74 5.53 4.23
N SER A 12 -14.69 6.65 4.95
CA SER A 12 -15.51 7.84 4.65
C SER A 12 -15.16 8.57 3.35
N GLU A 13 -14.06 8.23 2.67
CA GLU A 13 -13.66 8.91 1.42
C GLU A 13 -13.17 7.96 0.31
N ALA A 14 -12.69 6.76 0.64
CA ALA A 14 -12.02 5.89 -0.30
C ALA A 14 -12.80 4.61 -0.66
N LYS A 15 -14.05 4.47 -0.18
CA LYS A 15 -14.88 3.27 -0.42
C LYS A 15 -15.10 2.99 -1.90
N ASP A 16 -15.42 4.01 -2.70
CA ASP A 16 -15.68 3.83 -4.13
C ASP A 16 -14.45 3.33 -4.88
N LEU A 17 -13.26 3.84 -4.53
CA LEU A 17 -12.01 3.34 -5.11
C LEU A 17 -11.69 1.91 -4.63
N ARG A 18 -11.98 1.58 -3.37
CA ARG A 18 -11.87 0.20 -2.88
C ARG A 18 -12.77 -0.73 -3.69
N ASP A 19 -14.02 -0.36 -3.93
CA ASP A 19 -14.97 -1.17 -4.70
C ASP A 19 -14.50 -1.35 -6.15
N ARG A 20 -13.97 -0.29 -6.78
CA ARG A 20 -13.33 -0.36 -8.11
C ARG A 20 -12.12 -1.29 -8.12
N ILE A 21 -11.27 -1.24 -7.10
CA ILE A 21 -10.13 -2.15 -6.95
C ILE A 21 -10.62 -3.59 -6.88
N VAL A 22 -11.59 -3.89 -6.01
CA VAL A 22 -12.17 -5.23 -5.88
C VAL A 22 -12.77 -5.70 -7.21
N GLY A 23 -13.49 -4.82 -7.93
CA GLY A 23 -14.01 -5.11 -9.27
C GLY A 23 -12.90 -5.42 -10.29
N ALA A 24 -11.81 -4.66 -10.27
CA ALA A 24 -10.66 -4.87 -11.17
C ALA A 24 -9.89 -6.17 -10.87
N LEU A 25 -9.98 -6.73 -9.66
CA LEU A 25 -9.42 -8.05 -9.35
C LEU A 25 -10.18 -9.19 -10.03
N GLY A 26 -11.41 -8.97 -10.49
CA GLY A 26 -12.21 -9.99 -11.18
C GLY A 26 -12.36 -11.27 -10.37
N GLU A 27 -12.02 -12.42 -10.96
CA GLU A 27 -12.09 -13.72 -10.27
C GLU A 27 -11.16 -13.83 -9.05
N ASP A 28 -10.07 -13.06 -9.02
CA ASP A 28 -9.11 -13.07 -7.91
C ASP A 28 -9.64 -12.35 -6.67
N ALA A 29 -10.74 -11.60 -6.80
CA ALA A 29 -11.45 -11.00 -5.67
C ALA A 29 -11.88 -12.03 -4.62
N LYS A 30 -12.03 -13.32 -4.97
CA LYS A 30 -12.29 -14.40 -4.00
C LYS A 30 -11.19 -14.57 -2.95
N TYR A 31 -10.00 -14.03 -3.19
CA TYR A 31 -8.87 -14.05 -2.24
C TYR A 31 -8.74 -12.76 -1.42
N TYR A 32 -9.55 -11.74 -1.70
CA TYR A 32 -9.62 -10.52 -0.91
C TYR A 32 -10.09 -10.86 0.52
N GLN A 33 -9.31 -10.44 1.51
CA GLN A 33 -9.60 -10.57 2.94
C GLN A 33 -9.88 -9.16 3.44
N GLY A 34 -11.14 -8.77 3.46
CA GLY A 34 -11.55 -7.39 3.65
C GLY A 34 -13.01 -7.25 4.04
N GLU A 35 -13.50 -6.01 4.04
CA GLU A 35 -14.93 -5.76 4.17
C GLU A 35 -15.63 -6.21 2.88
N THR A 36 -16.60 -7.10 3.01
CA THR A 36 -17.46 -7.61 1.93
C THR A 36 -18.91 -7.29 2.26
N SER A 37 -19.84 -7.53 1.33
CA SER A 37 -21.28 -7.44 1.60
C SER A 37 -21.75 -8.33 2.76
N GLU A 38 -20.95 -9.33 3.15
CA GLU A 38 -21.23 -10.23 4.28
C GLU A 38 -20.43 -9.87 5.55
N SER A 39 -19.61 -8.81 5.51
CA SER A 39 -18.85 -8.38 6.68
C SER A 39 -19.76 -7.75 7.74
N PRO A 40 -19.59 -8.08 9.03
CA PRO A 40 -20.38 -7.48 10.09
C PRO A 40 -20.17 -5.97 10.13
N ASP A 41 -21.25 -5.21 10.31
CA ASP A 41 -21.15 -3.79 10.64
C ASP A 41 -20.37 -3.63 11.96
N MET A 42 -19.24 -2.93 11.88
CA MET A 42 -18.32 -2.74 13.00
C MET A 42 -18.50 -1.38 13.70
N SER A 43 -19.47 -0.57 13.26
CA SER A 43 -19.71 0.79 13.76
C SER A 43 -19.98 0.86 15.27
N ASP A 44 -20.66 -0.17 15.81
CA ASP A 44 -21.03 -0.26 17.24
C ASP A 44 -20.13 -1.21 18.06
N LYS A 45 -18.96 -1.60 17.53
CA LYS A 45 -18.05 -2.54 18.21
C LYS A 45 -16.96 -1.81 19.00
N THR A 46 -16.43 -2.47 20.03
CA THR A 46 -15.29 -1.94 20.79
C THR A 46 -14.04 -1.87 19.92
N THR A 47 -13.16 -0.90 20.19
CA THR A 47 -11.86 -0.73 19.52
C THR A 47 -11.04 -2.03 19.51
N ASP A 48 -11.03 -2.77 20.62
CA ASP A 48 -10.29 -4.04 20.72
C ASP A 48 -10.86 -5.13 19.81
N TYR A 49 -12.19 -5.22 19.69
CA TYR A 49 -12.82 -6.18 18.79
C TYR A 49 -12.49 -5.89 17.33
N ILE A 50 -12.57 -4.61 16.93
CA ILE A 50 -12.22 -4.17 15.57
C ILE A 50 -10.75 -4.50 15.28
N LYS A 51 -9.86 -4.18 16.23
CA LYS A 51 -8.43 -4.46 16.11
C LYS A 51 -8.18 -5.95 15.93
N ASP A 52 -8.79 -6.82 16.71
CA ASP A 52 -8.60 -8.27 16.60
C ASP A 52 -9.12 -8.82 15.26
N LYS A 53 -10.25 -8.30 14.75
CA LYS A 53 -10.72 -8.63 13.40
C LYS A 53 -9.74 -8.22 12.32
N LEU A 54 -9.22 -6.99 12.38
CA LEU A 54 -8.22 -6.51 11.42
C LEU A 54 -6.94 -7.36 11.47
N LYS A 55 -6.48 -7.73 12.67
CA LYS A 55 -5.33 -8.62 12.83
C LYS A 55 -5.56 -9.94 12.09
N ASP A 56 -6.72 -10.57 12.25
CA ASP A 56 -7.06 -11.84 11.61
C ASP A 56 -7.07 -11.74 10.08
N MET A 57 -7.66 -10.66 9.56
CA MET A 57 -7.74 -10.40 8.13
C MET A 57 -6.34 -10.22 7.54
N ILE A 58 -5.52 -9.35 8.12
CA ILE A 58 -4.17 -9.07 7.63
C ILE A 58 -3.25 -10.29 7.79
N TYR A 59 -3.30 -11.01 8.91
CA TYR A 59 -2.42 -12.14 9.19
C TYR A 59 -2.45 -13.24 8.11
N SER A 60 -3.61 -13.41 7.46
CA SER A 60 -3.81 -14.44 6.45
C SER A 60 -3.43 -14.02 5.02
N THR A 61 -3.01 -12.78 4.83
CA THR A 61 -2.72 -12.19 3.50
C THR A 61 -1.25 -12.26 3.13
N SER A 62 -0.94 -11.95 1.87
CA SER A 62 0.42 -11.85 1.36
C SER A 62 0.73 -10.44 0.83
N VAL A 63 -0.29 -9.68 0.44
CA VAL A 63 -0.15 -8.31 -0.04
C VAL A 63 -1.18 -7.42 0.64
N THR A 64 -0.74 -6.26 1.12
CA THR A 64 -1.59 -5.18 1.63
C THR A 64 -1.58 -4.04 0.64
N ILE A 65 -2.76 -3.69 0.13
CA ILE A 65 -3.00 -2.54 -0.73
C ILE A 65 -3.48 -1.40 0.17
N VAL A 66 -2.82 -0.25 0.14
CA VAL A 66 -3.22 0.94 0.89
C VAL A 66 -3.78 1.95 -0.09
N VAL A 67 -5.04 2.35 0.06
CA VAL A 67 -5.59 3.45 -0.74
C VAL A 67 -5.09 4.77 -0.15
N ILE A 68 -4.33 5.53 -0.93
CA ILE A 68 -3.77 6.81 -0.52
C ILE A 68 -4.74 7.92 -0.95
N SER A 69 -5.50 8.43 0.02
CA SER A 69 -6.53 9.48 -0.14
C SER A 69 -6.12 10.78 0.58
N PRO A 70 -6.76 11.93 0.27
CA PRO A 70 -6.33 13.24 0.80
C PRO A 70 -6.35 13.36 2.33
N ASN A 71 -7.24 12.64 3.02
CA ASN A 71 -7.33 12.68 4.48
C ASN A 71 -6.89 11.36 5.11
N LEU A 72 -6.04 10.58 4.41
CA LEU A 72 -5.56 9.28 4.86
C LEU A 72 -5.07 9.30 6.32
N ILE A 73 -4.26 10.30 6.64
CA ILE A 73 -3.59 10.47 7.95
C ILE A 73 -4.55 10.70 9.11
N LEU A 74 -5.82 11.02 8.83
CA LEU A 74 -6.86 11.19 9.85
C LEU A 74 -7.48 9.85 10.29
N SER A 75 -7.09 8.73 9.68
CA SER A 75 -7.49 7.41 10.16
C SER A 75 -6.72 7.03 11.43
N ASN A 76 -7.37 6.34 12.36
CA ASN A 76 -6.71 5.82 13.56
C ASN A 76 -6.15 4.40 13.36
N TRP A 77 -6.35 3.82 12.18
CA TRP A 77 -6.12 2.40 11.93
C TRP A 77 -5.04 2.11 10.90
N ILE A 78 -4.90 2.95 9.89
CA ILE A 78 -4.13 2.62 8.68
C ILE A 78 -2.63 2.50 8.95
N ASP A 79 -2.05 3.38 9.77
CA ASP A 79 -0.64 3.28 10.20
C ASP A 79 -0.36 1.95 10.92
N TRP A 80 -1.26 1.57 11.82
CA TRP A 80 -1.20 0.32 12.56
C TRP A 80 -1.41 -0.91 11.67
N GLU A 81 -2.30 -0.84 10.68
CA GLU A 81 -2.52 -1.92 9.70
C GLU A 81 -1.26 -2.17 8.85
N ILE A 82 -0.58 -1.09 8.43
CA ILE A 82 0.70 -1.19 7.70
C ILE A 82 1.80 -1.77 8.59
N GLU A 83 1.91 -1.28 9.83
CA GLU A 83 2.83 -1.84 10.84
C GLU A 83 2.59 -3.35 11.02
N TYR A 84 1.33 -3.75 11.19
CA TYR A 84 0.97 -5.16 11.37
C TYR A 84 1.31 -5.99 10.13
N ALA A 85 1.07 -5.46 8.93
CA ALA A 85 1.40 -6.12 7.66
C ALA A 85 2.92 -6.31 7.45
N LEU A 86 3.75 -5.38 7.93
CA LEU A 86 5.20 -5.48 7.82
C LEU A 86 5.84 -6.40 8.88
N LYS A 87 5.15 -6.67 9.99
CA LYS A 87 5.66 -7.50 11.08
C LYS A 87 5.49 -8.99 10.80
N GLN A 88 6.52 -9.75 11.16
CA GLN A 88 6.40 -11.21 11.27
C GLN A 88 5.85 -11.54 12.65
N ILE A 89 4.69 -12.19 12.70
CA ILE A 89 3.96 -12.43 13.94
C ILE A 89 3.76 -13.92 14.10
N LYS A 90 4.13 -14.47 15.26
CA LYS A 90 3.88 -15.86 15.59
C LYS A 90 2.45 -16.01 16.15
N ARG A 91 1.67 -16.92 15.59
CA ARG A 91 0.39 -17.40 16.12
C ARG A 91 0.42 -18.92 16.15
N ASN A 92 0.30 -19.48 17.35
CA ASN A 92 0.49 -20.92 17.57
C ASN A 92 1.83 -21.38 16.97
N ASP A 93 1.81 -22.38 16.10
CA ASP A 93 3.00 -22.95 15.47
C ASP A 93 3.41 -22.27 14.16
N ARG A 94 2.69 -21.22 13.73
CA ARG A 94 2.94 -20.52 12.46
C ARG A 94 3.39 -19.08 12.67
N THR A 95 4.41 -18.67 11.93
CA THR A 95 4.82 -17.26 11.83
C THR A 95 4.36 -16.68 10.49
N SER A 96 3.74 -15.51 10.49
CA SER A 96 3.41 -14.78 9.27
C SER A 96 4.68 -14.28 8.58
N GLY A 97 4.65 -14.22 7.24
CA GLY A 97 5.67 -13.49 6.49
C GLY A 97 5.43 -11.98 6.58
N THR A 98 6.42 -11.20 6.15
CA THR A 98 6.22 -9.78 5.85
C THR A 98 5.34 -9.68 4.60
N ASN A 99 4.24 -8.94 4.66
CA ASN A 99 3.42 -8.68 3.48
C ASN A 99 4.14 -7.77 2.48
N GLY A 100 3.86 -7.98 1.20
CA GLY A 100 4.10 -6.96 0.20
C GLY A 100 3.17 -5.78 0.47
N VAL A 101 3.64 -4.55 0.37
CA VAL A 101 2.79 -3.37 0.59
C VAL A 101 2.89 -2.44 -0.61
N LEU A 102 1.76 -1.98 -1.12
CA LEU A 102 1.70 -1.01 -2.22
C LEU A 102 0.62 0.05 -1.95
N GLY A 103 0.87 1.28 -2.37
CA GLY A 103 -0.07 2.39 -2.28
C GLY A 103 -0.78 2.63 -3.62
N VAL A 104 -2.10 2.66 -3.63
CA VAL A 104 -2.91 3.11 -4.78
C VAL A 104 -3.38 4.53 -4.52
N VAL A 105 -2.88 5.48 -5.31
CA VAL A 105 -3.12 6.91 -5.16
C VAL A 105 -4.46 7.29 -5.78
N MET A 106 -5.35 7.79 -4.93
CA MET A 106 -6.67 8.28 -5.33
C MET A 106 -6.55 9.55 -6.17
N LYS A 107 -7.31 9.64 -7.25
CA LYS A 107 -7.45 10.87 -8.02
C LYS A 107 -8.28 11.86 -7.20
N TYR A 108 -7.80 13.08 -7.04
CA TYR A 108 -8.48 14.11 -6.26
C TYR A 108 -8.33 15.48 -6.92
N ASN A 109 -9.41 16.26 -6.95
CA ASN A 109 -9.47 17.57 -7.60
C ASN A 109 -8.90 17.58 -9.03
N GLY A 110 -9.26 16.56 -9.83
CA GLY A 110 -8.91 16.46 -11.25
C GLY A 110 -7.58 15.78 -11.56
N GLY A 111 -6.78 15.37 -10.57
CA GLY A 111 -5.51 14.69 -10.84
C GLY A 111 -4.80 14.14 -9.61
N TYR A 112 -3.47 14.05 -9.73
CA TYR A 112 -2.59 13.48 -8.71
C TYR A 112 -1.68 14.51 -8.04
N SER A 113 -1.69 15.77 -8.51
CA SER A 113 -0.76 16.82 -8.05
C SER A 113 -0.86 17.14 -6.56
N TRP A 114 -1.96 16.77 -5.90
CA TRP A 114 -2.13 16.91 -4.45
C TRP A 114 -1.08 16.07 -3.67
N LEU A 115 -0.71 14.90 -4.21
CA LEU A 115 0.31 14.02 -3.64
C LEU A 115 1.57 13.97 -4.49
N ARG A 116 1.42 13.84 -5.82
CA ARG A 116 2.45 13.49 -6.79
C ARG A 116 2.58 14.56 -7.88
N SER A 117 3.06 15.74 -7.50
CA SER A 117 3.33 16.83 -8.45
C SER A 117 4.52 16.49 -9.35
N SER A 118 4.39 16.81 -10.64
CA SER A 118 5.49 16.72 -11.60
C SER A 118 6.31 18.00 -11.59
N VAL A 119 7.64 17.86 -11.57
CA VAL A 119 8.59 18.97 -11.66
C VAL A 119 9.53 18.68 -12.80
N ILE A 120 9.76 19.68 -13.65
CA ILE A 120 10.76 19.61 -14.72
C ILE A 120 12.08 20.10 -14.11
N ASN A 121 13.08 19.24 -14.10
CA ASN A 121 14.42 19.55 -13.62
C ASN A 121 15.18 20.40 -14.65
N SER A 122 16.29 21.01 -14.21
CA SER A 122 17.14 21.85 -15.06
C SER A 122 17.77 21.12 -16.25
N ASP A 123 17.82 19.78 -16.20
CA ASP A 123 18.30 18.90 -17.27
C ASP A 123 17.19 18.49 -18.27
N GLY A 124 15.96 18.99 -18.08
CA GLY A 124 14.80 18.69 -18.91
C GLY A 124 14.04 17.42 -18.54
N HIS A 125 14.53 16.63 -17.58
CA HIS A 125 13.81 15.45 -17.11
C HIS A 125 12.65 15.81 -16.18
N THR A 126 11.54 15.08 -16.29
CA THR A 126 10.41 15.23 -15.35
C THR A 126 10.60 14.29 -14.17
N ALA A 127 10.68 14.85 -12.97
CA ALA A 127 10.63 14.11 -11.72
C ALA A 127 9.22 14.17 -11.11
N ILE A 128 8.81 13.09 -10.44
CA ILE A 128 7.58 13.07 -9.65
C ILE A 128 7.97 13.27 -8.19
N GLN A 129 7.58 14.41 -7.62
CA GLN A 129 7.73 14.63 -6.19
C GLN A 129 6.63 13.91 -5.42
N THR A 130 6.80 13.76 -4.11
CA THR A 130 5.73 13.23 -3.25
C THR A 130 5.60 14.10 -2.02
N ASN A 131 4.42 14.68 -1.82
CA ASN A 131 4.13 15.43 -0.62
C ASN A 131 3.90 14.46 0.55
N ASN A 132 4.85 14.42 1.48
CA ASN A 132 4.79 13.53 2.64
C ASN A 132 3.76 13.97 3.70
N GLU A 133 3.23 15.19 3.64
CA GLU A 133 2.18 15.67 4.56
C GLU A 133 0.89 14.82 4.49
N TYR A 134 0.68 14.15 3.36
CA TYR A 134 -0.47 13.27 3.13
C TYR A 134 -0.20 11.79 3.48
N LEU A 135 1.00 11.46 3.94
CA LEU A 135 1.43 10.08 4.19
C LEU A 135 1.79 9.89 5.65
N TYR A 136 1.47 8.72 6.20
CA TYR A 136 2.05 8.33 7.48
C TYR A 136 3.57 8.18 7.36
N ASP A 137 4.26 8.45 8.45
CA ASP A 137 5.70 8.23 8.61
C ASP A 137 6.15 6.85 8.15
N ILE A 138 5.39 5.80 8.49
CA ILE A 138 5.70 4.43 8.09
C ILE A 138 5.66 4.24 6.56
N ILE A 139 4.81 4.98 5.83
CA ILE A 139 4.81 4.94 4.37
C ILE A 139 6.02 5.69 3.85
N HIS A 140 6.24 6.91 4.33
CA HIS A 140 7.36 7.75 3.91
C HIS A 140 8.73 7.06 4.13
N LYS A 141 8.96 6.46 5.30
CA LYS A 141 10.21 5.79 5.68
C LYS A 141 10.47 4.48 4.91
N ASN A 142 9.45 3.89 4.27
CA ASN A 142 9.59 2.71 3.42
C ASN A 142 9.56 3.05 1.91
N ARG A 143 9.84 4.32 1.58
CA ARG A 143 10.06 4.79 0.22
C ARG A 143 11.51 5.22 0.05
N PHE A 144 12.02 5.11 -1.18
CA PHE A 144 13.43 5.39 -1.53
C PHE A 144 14.40 4.62 -0.62
N ASN A 145 14.03 3.40 -0.20
CA ASN A 145 14.72 2.63 0.83
C ASN A 145 15.34 1.33 0.31
N GLN A 146 15.52 1.20 -1.00
CA GLN A 146 16.27 0.10 -1.59
C GLN A 146 17.73 0.13 -1.11
N GLU A 147 18.27 -1.03 -0.75
CA GLU A 147 19.64 -1.19 -0.23
C GLU A 147 20.33 -2.36 -0.96
N PRO A 148 21.39 -2.11 -1.75
CA PRO A 148 21.93 -0.78 -2.10
C PRO A 148 20.98 0.00 -3.04
N PRO A 149 21.06 1.34 -3.08
CA PRO A 149 20.27 2.13 -4.03
C PRO A 149 20.63 1.81 -5.49
N GLU A 150 19.63 1.51 -6.32
CA GLU A 150 19.79 1.35 -7.77
C GLU A 150 19.11 2.50 -8.50
N TYR A 151 19.86 3.18 -9.37
CA TYR A 151 19.35 4.30 -10.15
C TYR A 151 19.10 3.87 -11.59
N ASN A 152 17.93 4.24 -12.13
CA ASN A 152 17.63 4.13 -13.56
C ASN A 152 18.41 5.16 -14.39
N CYS A 153 18.86 6.24 -13.75
CA CYS A 153 19.75 7.23 -14.34
C CYS A 153 20.73 7.74 -13.28
N ASP A 154 22.02 7.47 -13.47
CA ASP A 154 23.08 7.87 -12.54
C ASP A 154 23.27 9.39 -12.45
N VAL A 155 22.92 10.12 -13.51
CA VAL A 155 23.04 11.59 -13.56
C VAL A 155 21.93 12.25 -12.74
N CYS A 156 20.69 11.81 -12.93
CA CYS A 156 19.53 12.38 -12.26
C CYS A 156 19.30 11.77 -10.87
N LYS A 157 19.98 10.66 -10.56
CA LYS A 157 19.72 9.80 -9.39
C LYS A 157 18.25 9.41 -9.27
N ASN A 158 17.60 9.18 -10.42
CA ASN A 158 16.22 8.72 -10.46
C ASN A 158 16.18 7.22 -10.16
N ILE A 159 15.37 6.84 -9.18
CA ILE A 159 15.11 5.43 -8.86
C ILE A 159 13.92 4.89 -9.65
N ASP A 160 13.84 3.57 -9.78
CA ASP A 160 12.68 2.93 -10.38
C ASP A 160 11.41 3.09 -9.51
N VAL A 161 10.28 3.38 -10.15
CA VAL A 161 8.99 3.60 -9.46
C VAL A 161 8.52 2.32 -8.75
N LEU A 162 8.84 1.16 -9.32
CA LEU A 162 8.44 -0.14 -8.80
C LEU A 162 9.49 -0.78 -7.92
N THR A 163 10.80 -0.56 -8.09
CA THR A 163 11.81 -1.27 -7.28
C THR A 163 12.60 -0.40 -6.31
N GLY A 164 12.68 0.91 -6.52
CA GLY A 164 13.47 1.77 -5.62
C GLY A 164 12.82 2.07 -4.27
N SER A 165 11.57 1.62 -4.06
CA SER A 165 10.83 1.75 -2.80
C SER A 165 10.20 0.42 -2.44
N TYR A 166 10.24 0.03 -1.17
CA TYR A 166 9.47 -1.13 -0.72
C TYR A 166 7.98 -0.87 -0.96
N ILE A 167 7.48 0.29 -0.54
CA ILE A 167 6.11 0.74 -0.80
C ILE A 167 6.10 1.61 -2.06
N SER A 168 5.70 1.02 -3.19
CA SER A 168 5.48 1.79 -4.42
C SER A 168 4.14 2.52 -4.38
N LEU A 169 4.10 3.73 -4.98
CA LEU A 169 2.87 4.51 -5.14
C LEU A 169 2.44 4.48 -6.61
N ILE A 170 1.25 3.94 -6.87
CA ILE A 170 0.69 3.70 -8.19
C ILE A 170 -0.59 4.53 -8.33
N ASN A 171 -0.75 5.25 -9.44
CA ASN A 171 -1.98 6.00 -9.66
C ASN A 171 -3.16 5.04 -9.85
N GLU A 172 -4.36 5.41 -9.38
CA GLU A 172 -5.52 4.52 -9.46
C GLU A 172 -5.83 4.02 -10.89
N GLU A 173 -5.65 4.86 -11.92
CA GLU A 173 -5.92 4.48 -13.31
C GLU A 173 -4.94 3.39 -13.79
N ASP A 174 -3.65 3.54 -13.46
CA ASP A 174 -2.63 2.56 -13.78
C ASP A 174 -2.89 1.23 -13.07
N PHE A 175 -3.19 1.30 -11.76
CA PHE A 175 -3.45 0.11 -10.95
C PHE A 175 -4.68 -0.65 -11.45
N LEU A 176 -5.79 0.04 -11.72
CA LEU A 176 -7.04 -0.57 -12.17
C LEU A 176 -6.92 -1.20 -13.56
N ASN A 177 -6.00 -0.70 -14.39
CA ASN A 177 -5.74 -1.26 -15.71
C ASN A 177 -4.98 -2.59 -15.66
N ASP A 178 -4.05 -2.76 -14.70
CA ASP A 178 -3.31 -4.02 -14.52
C ASP A 178 -2.98 -4.29 -13.04
N PRO A 179 -3.97 -4.71 -12.22
CA PRO A 179 -3.76 -4.93 -10.79
C PRO A 179 -2.69 -5.99 -10.51
N ASN A 180 -2.66 -7.04 -11.34
CA ASN A 180 -1.77 -8.18 -11.16
C ASN A 180 -0.30 -7.78 -11.27
N LYS A 181 0.07 -6.90 -12.19
CA LYS A 181 1.44 -6.37 -12.30
C LYS A 181 1.92 -5.77 -10.97
N TYR A 182 1.12 -4.92 -10.36
CA TYR A 182 1.53 -4.21 -9.13
C TYR A 182 1.46 -5.10 -7.90
N ILE A 183 0.48 -6.01 -7.82
CA ILE A 183 0.37 -6.98 -6.72
C ILE A 183 1.52 -7.99 -6.77
N ASN A 184 1.88 -8.51 -7.95
CA ASN A 184 3.06 -9.37 -8.14
C ASN A 184 4.33 -8.64 -7.68
N ASN A 185 4.53 -7.40 -8.11
CA ASN A 185 5.69 -6.60 -7.70
C ASN A 185 5.75 -6.43 -6.17
N ALA A 186 4.64 -6.10 -5.52
CA ALA A 186 4.62 -5.97 -4.06
C ALA A 186 4.92 -7.31 -3.36
N TYR A 187 4.37 -8.41 -3.87
CA TYR A 187 4.65 -9.76 -3.35
C TYR A 187 6.13 -10.12 -3.48
N ASP A 188 6.75 -9.85 -4.62
CA ASP A 188 8.16 -10.16 -4.87
C ASP A 188 9.08 -9.40 -3.91
N LYS A 189 8.76 -8.14 -3.59
CA LYS A 189 9.48 -7.39 -2.54
C LYS A 189 9.37 -8.02 -1.18
N SER A 190 8.21 -8.59 -0.86
CA SER A 190 7.97 -9.33 0.38
C SER A 190 8.81 -10.59 0.51
N LYS A 191 9.28 -11.16 -0.61
CA LYS A 191 10.25 -12.27 -0.63
C LYS A 191 11.69 -11.80 -0.56
N ASN A 192 11.94 -10.55 -0.93
CA ASN A 192 13.28 -9.97 -1.02
C ASN A 192 13.44 -8.78 -0.07
N THR A 193 12.94 -8.89 1.17
CA THR A 193 12.96 -7.79 2.15
C THR A 193 14.37 -7.33 2.51
N SER A 194 15.40 -8.18 2.30
CA SER A 194 16.80 -7.84 2.50
C SER A 194 17.30 -6.73 1.57
N ASN A 195 16.64 -6.52 0.43
CA ASN A 195 16.99 -5.49 -0.53
C ASN A 195 16.45 -4.11 -0.13
N TYR A 196 15.87 -3.98 1.08
CA TYR A 196 15.23 -2.77 1.56
C TYR A 196 15.54 -2.52 3.03
N SER A 197 15.85 -1.28 3.37
CA SER A 197 15.91 -0.82 4.76
C SER A 197 14.49 -0.59 5.29
N LEU A 198 13.89 -1.64 5.88
CA LEU A 198 12.49 -1.63 6.31
C LEU A 198 12.28 -0.97 7.66
N THR A 199 11.37 0.01 7.70
CA THR A 199 10.83 0.56 8.95
C THR A 199 9.51 -0.11 9.28
N LYS A 200 9.45 -0.90 10.36
CA LYS A 200 8.26 -1.70 10.71
C LYS A 200 7.42 -1.14 11.85
N ASN A 201 7.77 0.03 12.37
CA ASN A 201 7.04 0.70 13.44
C ASN A 201 6.65 2.11 12.96
N LYS A 202 5.55 2.64 13.49
CA LYS A 202 5.17 4.05 13.30
C LYS A 202 6.20 5.01 13.90
#